data_AF-A0A9D3T0Q8-F1
#
_entry.id   AF-A0A9D3T0Q8-F1
#
_cell.length_a   1.000
_cell.length_b   1.000
_cell.length_c   1.000
_cell.angle_alpha   90.00
_cell.angle_beta   90.00
_cell.angle_gamma   90.00
#
_symmetry.space_group_name_H-M   'P 1'
#
loop_
_entity.id
_entity.type
_entity.pdbx_description
1 polymer ?
#
loop_
_entity_poly.entity_id
_entity_poly.type
_entity_poly.pdbx_seq_one_letter_code
_entity_poly.pdbx_strand_id
1 'polypeptide(L)'
;MSAPLRVVVHAGSLFSRKFKPLSSALSECQALIFYTVQRQRRPQDNRSDIVRCVKSCQPNDIDCILDRVHSISHTVISLPTFREEPLLEEIVFLRTVSPAQTGISDIVFEVLEGNFQDSFDVIKRYENGLIVGVVRQVKPITGPRHIVLKLAMNYVVSGVVSHRNIVNVHIFVSEFWF
;
A
#
# COMPACT_ATOMS: atom_id res chain seq x y z
N MET A 1 -7.20 27.45 26.28
CA MET A 1 -6.44 27.00 25.10
C MET A 1 -6.39 25.49 25.15
N SER A 2 -7.32 24.82 24.46
CA SER A 2 -7.49 23.37 24.51
C SER A 2 -6.74 22.73 23.34
N ALA A 3 -5.87 21.76 23.64
CA ALA A 3 -5.18 20.97 22.63
C ALA A 3 -6.18 20.02 21.93
N PRO A 4 -6.08 19.80 20.60
CA PRO A 4 -6.91 18.79 19.97
C PRO A 4 -6.48 17.40 20.44
N LEU A 5 -7.41 16.67 21.04
CA LEU A 5 -7.27 15.25 21.34
C LEU A 5 -7.01 14.51 20.02
N ARG A 6 -5.76 14.08 19.79
CA ARG A 6 -5.46 13.01 18.82
C ARG A 6 -6.10 11.73 19.35
N VAL A 7 -7.34 11.46 18.94
CA VAL A 7 -7.93 10.13 19.09
C VAL A 7 -7.26 9.22 18.07
N VAL A 8 -6.12 8.65 18.48
CA VAL A 8 -5.58 7.47 17.84
C VAL A 8 -6.58 6.34 18.11
N VAL A 9 -7.47 6.08 17.15
CA VAL A 9 -8.31 4.88 17.19
C VAL A 9 -7.37 3.69 17.09
N HIS A 10 -7.07 3.08 18.23
CA HIS A 10 -6.45 1.77 18.27
C HIS A 10 -7.39 0.79 17.57
N ALA A 11 -7.04 0.36 16.36
CA ALA A 11 -7.65 -0.77 15.67
C ALA A 11 -7.30 -2.12 16.35
N GLY A 12 -7.34 -2.14 17.68
CA GLY A 12 -7.01 -3.28 18.52
C GLY A 12 -8.13 -3.51 19.52
N SER A 13 -9.20 -4.20 19.09
CA SER A 13 -9.87 -5.25 19.87
C SER A 13 -11.29 -5.58 19.40
N LEU A 14 -12.02 -4.66 18.74
CA LEU A 14 -13.42 -4.95 18.35
C LEU A 14 -13.62 -5.50 16.92
N PHE A 15 -12.64 -5.36 16.03
CA PHE A 15 -12.72 -5.85 14.64
C PHE A 15 -12.04 -7.22 14.45
N SER A 16 -12.10 -8.08 15.47
CA SER A 16 -11.39 -9.39 15.51
C SER A 16 -12.20 -10.56 14.92
N ARG A 17 -13.39 -10.32 14.35
CA ARG A 17 -14.20 -11.38 13.75
C ARG A 17 -13.81 -11.59 12.27
N LYS A 18 -12.80 -12.46 12.05
CA LYS A 18 -12.46 -13.09 10.75
C LYS A 18 -12.28 -12.13 9.56
N PHE A 19 -11.14 -11.45 9.49
CA PHE A 19 -10.71 -10.76 8.26
C PHE A 19 -10.40 -11.77 7.14
N LYS A 20 -11.31 -11.87 6.14
CA LYS A 20 -11.12 -12.61 4.87
C LYS A 20 -10.10 -12.02 3.86
N PRO A 21 -9.72 -10.71 3.85
CA PRO A 21 -8.88 -10.18 2.77
C PRO A 21 -7.41 -10.64 2.86
N LEU A 22 -6.91 -10.99 4.05
CA LEU A 22 -5.55 -11.52 4.18
C LEU A 22 -5.46 -12.94 3.61
N SER A 23 -6.50 -13.76 3.80
CA SER A 23 -6.57 -15.09 3.18
C SER A 23 -6.74 -15.02 1.66
N SER A 24 -7.48 -14.02 1.14
CA SER A 24 -7.61 -13.84 -0.31
C SER A 24 -6.30 -13.32 -0.94
N ALA A 25 -5.59 -12.40 -0.27
CA ALA A 25 -4.26 -11.97 -0.69
C ALA A 25 -3.24 -13.12 -0.70
N LEU A 26 -3.29 -14.01 0.29
CA LEU A 26 -2.48 -15.23 0.31
C LEU A 26 -2.82 -16.15 -0.86
N SER A 27 -4.11 -16.37 -1.16
CA SER A 27 -4.51 -17.21 -2.30
C SER A 27 -4.19 -16.58 -3.65
N GLU A 28 -4.32 -15.26 -3.80
CA GLU A 28 -3.92 -14.54 -5.02
C GLU A 28 -2.43 -14.70 -5.26
N CYS A 29 -1.60 -14.61 -4.21
CA CYS A 29 -0.18 -14.83 -4.34
C CYS A 29 0.22 -16.28 -4.57
N GLN A 30 -0.51 -17.24 -3.99
CA GLN A 30 -0.32 -18.67 -4.26
C GLN A 30 -0.75 -19.06 -5.67
N ALA A 31 -1.70 -18.34 -6.27
CA ALA A 31 -2.11 -18.53 -7.67
C ALA A 31 -1.07 -18.00 -8.67
N LEU A 32 -0.16 -17.13 -8.22
CA LEU A 32 0.94 -16.64 -9.05
C LEU A 32 2.11 -17.63 -9.00
N ILE A 33 2.21 -18.45 -10.05
CA ILE A 33 3.15 -19.58 -10.19
C ILE A 33 4.60 -19.21 -9.87
N PHE A 34 5.00 -17.97 -10.16
CA PHE A 34 6.37 -17.48 -9.98
C PHE A 34 6.61 -16.69 -8.70
N TYR A 35 5.68 -16.65 -7.74
CA TYR A 35 5.79 -15.77 -6.59
C TYR A 35 5.85 -16.57 -5.29
N THR A 36 6.81 -16.19 -4.44
CA THR A 36 6.94 -16.74 -3.08
C THR A 36 6.30 -15.80 -2.08
N VAL A 37 5.49 -16.35 -1.18
CA VAL A 37 4.82 -15.59 -0.13
C VAL A 37 5.80 -15.31 1.01
N GLN A 38 5.99 -14.03 1.33
CA GLN A 38 6.66 -13.55 2.52
C GLN A 38 5.68 -12.78 3.40
N ARG A 39 5.48 -13.27 4.63
CA ARG A 39 4.72 -12.54 5.65
C ARG A 39 5.68 -11.70 6.48
N GLN A 40 5.65 -10.38 6.29
CA GLN A 40 6.51 -9.46 7.03
C GLN A 40 5.74 -8.90 8.23
N ARG A 41 6.12 -9.29 9.45
CA ARG A 41 5.74 -8.55 10.67
C ARG A 41 6.75 -7.42 10.86
N ARG A 42 6.32 -6.15 10.75
CA ARG A 42 7.21 -5.02 11.08
C ARG A 42 7.49 -5.02 12.59
N PRO A 43 8.76 -5.06 13.05
CA PRO A 43 9.08 -5.11 14.48
C PRO A 43 8.75 -3.83 15.28
N GLN A 44 8.58 -2.68 14.60
CA GLN A 44 8.52 -1.37 15.25
C GLN A 44 7.26 -0.55 14.95
N ASP A 45 6.30 -1.10 14.19
CA ASP A 45 5.06 -0.40 13.86
C ASP A 45 3.90 -1.39 13.90
N ASN A 46 3.13 -1.31 14.99
CA ASN A 46 2.08 -2.24 15.37
C ASN A 46 0.79 -2.09 14.53
N ARG A 47 0.90 -1.73 13.24
CA ARG A 47 -0.21 -1.10 12.50
C ARG A 47 -0.63 -1.69 11.16
N SER A 48 0.05 -2.69 10.60
CA SER A 48 -0.54 -3.45 9.48
C SER A 48 0.20 -4.76 9.22
N ASP A 49 -0.56 -5.85 9.10
CA ASP A 49 -0.07 -7.09 8.51
C ASP A 49 0.09 -6.86 7.00
N ILE A 50 1.32 -7.00 6.49
CA ILE A 50 1.61 -6.92 5.06
C ILE A 50 1.89 -8.33 4.54
N VAL A 51 1.12 -8.75 3.53
CA VAL A 51 1.45 -9.94 2.74
C VAL A 51 2.23 -9.47 1.53
N ARG A 52 3.43 -10.02 1.31
CA ARG A 52 4.26 -9.67 0.16
C ARG A 52 4.58 -10.92 -0.64
N CYS A 53 4.57 -10.78 -1.96
CA CYS A 53 4.72 -11.87 -2.90
C CYS A 53 5.87 -11.45 -3.79
N VAL A 54 6.96 -12.21 -3.73
CA VAL A 54 8.23 -11.85 -4.35
C VAL A 54 8.47 -12.80 -5.50
N LYS A 55 8.71 -12.22 -6.68
CA LYS A 55 9.00 -12.96 -7.89
C LYS A 55 10.23 -13.84 -7.72
N SER A 56 10.13 -15.07 -8.19
CA SER A 56 11.12 -16.13 -8.16
C SER A 56 11.00 -16.93 -9.45
N CYS A 57 11.91 -16.66 -10.38
CA CYS A 57 11.95 -17.33 -11.68
C CYS A 57 12.88 -18.54 -11.66
N GLN A 58 12.53 -19.58 -12.40
CA GLN A 58 13.50 -20.59 -12.81
C GLN A 58 14.49 -19.97 -13.82
N PRO A 59 15.76 -20.41 -13.86
CA PRO A 59 16.78 -19.83 -14.73
C PRO A 59 16.42 -19.78 -16.22
N ASN A 60 15.56 -20.70 -16.70
CA ASN A 60 15.18 -20.82 -18.11
C ASN A 60 13.76 -20.29 -18.41
N ASP A 61 13.08 -19.71 -17.42
CA ASP A 61 11.75 -19.16 -17.61
C ASP A 61 11.86 -17.70 -18.08
N ILE A 62 11.97 -17.54 -19.40
CA ILE A 62 12.20 -16.23 -20.04
C ILE A 62 11.00 -15.31 -19.80
N ASP A 63 9.78 -15.82 -19.89
CA ASP A 63 8.56 -15.04 -19.68
C ASP A 63 8.50 -14.50 -18.25
N CYS A 64 8.84 -15.33 -17.26
CA CYS A 64 9.01 -14.88 -15.90
C CYS A 64 10.09 -13.80 -15.84
N ILE A 65 11.31 -14.03 -16.33
CA ILE A 65 12.42 -13.07 -16.23
C ILE A 65 12.06 -11.70 -16.83
N LEU A 66 11.38 -11.68 -17.98
CA LEU A 66 11.00 -10.46 -18.68
C LEU A 66 9.85 -9.68 -18.02
N ASP A 67 9.03 -10.31 -17.17
CA ASP A 67 8.01 -9.58 -16.40
C ASP A 67 8.66 -8.54 -15.48
N ARG A 68 8.29 -7.26 -15.63
CA ARG A 68 8.88 -6.19 -14.82
C ARG A 68 8.31 -6.13 -13.40
N VAL A 69 7.27 -6.88 -13.07
CA VAL A 69 6.71 -6.93 -11.71
C VAL A 69 7.63 -7.77 -10.82
N HIS A 70 8.31 -7.12 -9.87
CA HIS A 70 9.23 -7.80 -8.94
C HIS A 70 8.54 -8.27 -7.66
N SER A 71 7.54 -7.53 -7.20
CA SER A 71 6.73 -7.95 -6.07
C SER A 71 5.35 -7.37 -6.10
N ILE A 72 4.42 -8.07 -5.47
CA ILE A 72 3.05 -7.65 -5.21
C ILE A 72 2.86 -7.68 -3.71
N SER A 73 2.38 -6.60 -3.10
CA SER A 73 2.07 -6.56 -1.68
C SER A 73 0.62 -6.19 -1.43
N HIS A 74 0.07 -6.72 -0.35
CA HIS A 74 -1.28 -6.44 0.11
C HIS A 74 -1.18 -5.86 1.52
N THR A 75 -1.75 -4.68 1.68
CA THR A 75 -1.88 -4.00 2.97
C THR A 75 -3.35 -3.79 3.25
N VAL A 76 -3.77 -3.98 4.50
CA VAL A 76 -5.15 -3.71 4.93
C VAL A 76 -5.16 -2.53 5.88
N ILE A 77 -6.04 -1.56 5.63
CA ILE A 77 -6.29 -0.43 6.52
C ILE A 77 -7.80 -0.25 6.76
N SER A 78 -8.14 0.47 7.82
CA SER A 78 -9.52 0.86 8.13
C SER A 78 -9.58 2.37 8.32
N LEU A 79 -10.56 3.01 7.69
CA LEU A 79 -10.80 4.45 7.76
C LEU A 79 -12.19 4.72 8.38
N PRO A 80 -12.35 5.78 9.17
CA PRO A 80 -13.66 6.23 9.63
C PRO A 80 -14.44 6.91 8.50
N THR A 81 -15.75 7.06 8.66
CA THR A 81 -16.55 7.98 7.83
C THR A 81 -16.42 9.39 8.40
N PHE A 82 -15.91 10.34 7.62
CA PHE A 82 -15.93 11.77 7.96
C PHE A 82 -17.04 12.48 7.20
N ARG A 83 -17.82 13.32 7.91
CA ARG A 83 -18.87 14.17 7.31
C ARG A 83 -18.35 15.54 6.87
N GLU A 84 -17.24 15.96 7.47
CA GLU A 84 -16.54 17.20 7.14
C GLU A 84 -15.37 16.89 6.19
N GLU A 85 -14.92 17.89 5.42
CA GLU A 85 -13.78 17.70 4.52
C GLU A 85 -12.54 17.30 5.33
N PRO A 86 -11.90 16.16 5.02
CA PRO A 86 -10.72 15.74 5.76
C PRO A 86 -9.59 16.72 5.47
N LEU A 87 -8.93 17.19 6.53
CA LEU A 87 -7.60 17.77 6.40
C LEU A 87 -6.68 16.65 5.90
N LEU A 88 -6.38 16.66 4.60
CA LEU A 88 -5.50 15.72 3.87
C LEU A 88 -4.83 14.68 4.77
N GLU A 89 -5.50 13.54 4.97
CA GLU A 89 -5.03 12.52 5.92
C GLU A 89 -4.05 11.57 5.23
N GLU A 90 -2.88 11.36 5.84
CA GLU A 90 -1.89 10.39 5.38
C GLU A 90 -2.27 9.00 5.88
N ILE A 91 -2.61 8.10 4.95
CA ILE A 91 -3.22 6.81 5.30
C ILE A 91 -2.29 5.61 5.10
N VAL A 92 -1.32 5.70 4.17
CA VAL A 92 -0.35 4.63 3.90
C VAL A 92 1.01 5.18 3.51
N PHE A 93 2.06 4.58 4.06
CA PHE A 93 3.46 4.87 3.71
C PHE A 93 4.08 3.69 2.95
N LEU A 94 4.37 3.92 1.67
CA LEU A 94 5.07 3.01 0.76
C LEU A 94 6.59 3.25 0.88
N ARG A 95 7.25 2.50 1.75
CA ARG A 95 8.70 2.64 1.98
C ARG A 95 9.51 1.83 0.98
N THR A 96 10.58 2.43 0.47
CA THR A 96 11.61 1.70 -0.26
C THR A 96 12.47 0.86 0.70
N VAL A 97 12.92 -0.30 0.23
CA VAL A 97 13.97 -1.09 0.91
C VAL A 97 15.38 -0.75 0.43
N SER A 98 15.52 0.03 -0.65
CA SER A 98 16.80 0.52 -1.15
C SER A 98 16.92 2.02 -0.88
N PRO A 99 18.10 2.51 -0.44
CA PRO A 99 18.38 3.94 -0.48
C PRO A 99 18.24 4.45 -1.92
N ALA A 100 17.80 5.70 -2.05
CA ALA A 100 17.79 6.38 -3.33
C ALA A 100 19.24 6.44 -3.84
N GLN A 101 19.59 5.65 -4.85
CA GLN A 101 20.94 5.74 -5.43
C GLN A 101 21.05 7.05 -6.18
N THR A 102 22.15 7.77 -5.94
CA THR A 102 22.38 9.11 -6.44
C THR A 102 22.35 9.17 -7.98
N GLY A 103 21.50 10.06 -8.51
CA GLY A 103 21.60 10.65 -9.85
C GLY A 103 21.05 9.86 -11.04
N ILE A 104 21.04 8.52 -11.01
CA ILE A 104 20.67 7.69 -12.20
C ILE A 104 19.33 6.95 -12.01
N SER A 105 18.98 6.64 -10.76
CA SER A 105 17.76 5.92 -10.43
C SER A 105 16.72 6.84 -9.77
N ASP A 106 15.48 6.77 -10.23
CA ASP A 106 14.35 7.43 -9.61
C ASP A 106 13.23 6.44 -9.27
N ILE A 107 12.31 6.85 -8.40
CA ILE A 107 11.14 6.07 -8.02
C ILE A 107 9.89 6.92 -8.23
N VAL A 108 9.01 6.41 -9.08
CA VAL A 108 7.75 7.05 -9.45
C VAL A 108 6.60 6.24 -8.88
N PHE A 109 5.73 6.91 -8.13
CA PHE A 109 4.51 6.31 -7.59
C PHE A 109 3.33 6.65 -8.49
N GLU A 110 2.49 5.67 -8.79
CA GLU A 110 1.36 5.81 -9.71
C GLU A 110 0.14 5.08 -9.16
N VAL A 111 -1.03 5.69 -9.32
CA VAL A 111 -2.32 5.04 -9.04
C VAL A 111 -2.75 4.30 -10.30
N LEU A 112 -2.91 2.98 -10.22
CA LEU A 112 -3.25 2.15 -11.37
C LEU A 112 -4.77 1.95 -11.50
N GLU A 113 -5.43 1.54 -10.42
CA GLU A 113 -6.86 1.23 -10.42
C GLU A 113 -7.47 1.36 -9.03
N GLY A 114 -8.81 1.38 -8.98
CA GLY A 114 -9.57 1.34 -7.73
C GLY A 114 -9.58 2.64 -6.94
N ASN A 115 -9.21 3.77 -7.56
CA ASN A 115 -9.34 5.09 -6.96
C ASN A 115 -10.80 5.55 -6.93
N PHE A 116 -11.53 5.18 -5.87
CA PHE A 116 -12.94 5.49 -5.73
C PHE A 116 -13.17 7.02 -5.79
N GLN A 117 -13.87 7.49 -6.83
CA GLN A 117 -14.21 8.92 -7.04
C GLN A 117 -13.01 9.88 -6.94
N ASP A 118 -11.81 9.41 -7.30
CA ASP A 118 -10.55 10.16 -7.14
C ASP A 118 -10.35 10.67 -5.71
N SER A 119 -10.69 9.83 -4.72
CA SER A 119 -10.59 10.17 -3.30
C SER A 119 -9.18 10.01 -2.74
N PHE A 120 -8.25 9.47 -3.51
CA PHE A 120 -6.87 9.25 -3.08
C PHE A 120 -5.86 9.87 -4.06
N ASP A 121 -4.77 10.38 -3.51
CA ASP A 121 -3.57 10.71 -4.26
C ASP A 121 -2.32 10.05 -3.66
N VAL A 122 -1.22 10.07 -4.40
CA VAL A 122 0.08 9.60 -3.92
C VAL A 122 1.13 10.67 -4.16
N ILE A 123 1.84 11.05 -3.11
CA ILE A 123 2.93 12.01 -3.17
C ILE A 123 4.25 11.33 -2.86
N LYS A 124 5.32 11.81 -3.50
CA LYS A 124 6.69 11.40 -3.22
C LYS A 124 7.26 12.28 -2.11
N ARG A 125 7.82 11.67 -1.07
CA ARG A 125 8.52 12.33 0.04
C ARG A 125 9.89 11.71 0.26
N TYR A 126 10.81 12.48 0.85
CA TYR A 126 12.08 11.99 1.34
C TYR A 126 12.05 11.95 2.86
N GLU A 127 12.24 10.76 3.45
CA GLU A 127 12.31 10.56 4.90
C GLU A 127 13.60 9.82 5.23
N ASN A 128 14.47 10.41 6.05
CA ASN A 128 15.73 9.81 6.47
C ASN A 128 16.61 9.28 5.31
N GLY A 129 16.63 9.99 4.18
CA GLY A 129 17.38 9.59 2.98
C GLY A 129 16.71 8.48 2.13
N LEU A 130 15.50 8.06 2.49
CA LEU A 130 14.70 7.10 1.74
C LEU A 130 13.59 7.81 0.97
N ILE A 131 13.29 7.34 -0.24
CA ILE A 131 12.11 7.77 -0.98
C ILE A 131 10.89 7.03 -0.43
N VAL A 132 9.83 7.76 -0.09
CA VAL A 132 8.59 7.21 0.44
C VAL A 132 7.43 7.73 -0.40
N GLY A 133 6.53 6.83 -0.78
CA GLY A 133 5.24 7.17 -1.37
C GLY A 133 4.22 7.32 -0.26
N VAL A 134 3.59 8.50 -0.14
CA VAL A 134 2.57 8.77 0.87
C VAL A 134 1.22 8.81 0.18
N VAL A 135 0.35 7.87 0.52
CA VAL A 135 -1.03 7.85 0.03
C VAL A 135 -1.86 8.73 0.94
N ARG A 136 -2.60 9.67 0.36
CA ARG A 136 -3.47 10.58 1.13
C ARG A 136 -4.91 10.46 0.69
N GLN A 137 -5.82 10.64 1.64
CA GLN A 137 -7.23 10.83 1.34
C GLN A 137 -7.49 12.31 1.05
N VAL A 138 -7.90 12.61 -0.18
CA VAL A 138 -8.18 13.97 -0.67
C VAL A 138 -9.67 14.30 -0.75
N LYS A 139 -10.55 13.29 -0.65
CA LYS A 139 -12.00 13.48 -0.56
C LYS A 139 -12.59 12.59 0.54
N PRO A 140 -13.62 13.04 1.27
CA PRO A 140 -14.30 12.20 2.25
C PRO A 140 -14.98 11.01 1.56
N ILE A 141 -15.03 9.88 2.25
CA ILE A 141 -15.74 8.69 1.78
C ILE A 141 -16.74 8.28 2.86
N THR A 142 -18.01 8.17 2.48
CA THR A 142 -19.05 7.64 3.35
C THR A 142 -19.11 6.12 3.25
N GLY A 143 -18.91 5.44 4.37
CA GLY A 143 -19.02 3.99 4.50
C GLY A 143 -20.47 3.50 4.65
N PRO A 144 -20.67 2.17 4.80
CA PRO A 144 -19.64 1.13 4.76
C PRO A 144 -19.14 0.85 3.35
N ARG A 145 -17.83 0.77 3.13
CA ARG A 145 -17.23 0.45 1.82
C ARG A 145 -15.98 -0.40 1.95
N HIS A 146 -15.76 -1.25 0.94
CA HIS A 146 -14.49 -1.91 0.71
C HIS A 146 -13.92 -1.42 -0.62
N ILE A 147 -12.73 -0.84 -0.59
CA ILE A 147 -12.02 -0.30 -1.75
C ILE A 147 -10.68 -1.04 -1.84
N VAL A 148 -10.27 -1.39 -3.06
CA VAL A 148 -8.94 -1.94 -3.33
C VAL A 148 -8.20 -0.94 -4.21
N LEU A 149 -7.35 -0.12 -3.60
CA LEU A 149 -6.53 0.86 -4.31
C LEU A 149 -5.22 0.19 -4.75
N LYS A 150 -4.99 0.08 -6.06
CA LYS A 150 -3.78 -0.52 -6.60
C LYS A 150 -2.81 0.55 -7.05
N LEU A 151 -1.58 0.42 -6.58
CA LEU A 151 -0.51 1.38 -6.80
C LEU A 151 0.66 0.68 -7.46
N ALA A 152 1.38 1.40 -8.32
CA ALA A 152 2.68 1.01 -8.82
C ALA A 152 3.77 1.86 -8.17
N MET A 153 4.84 1.20 -7.80
CA MET A 153 6.11 1.78 -7.41
C MET A 153 7.13 1.42 -8.47
N ASN A 154 7.30 2.31 -9.44
CA ASN A 154 8.15 2.12 -10.60
C ASN A 154 9.58 2.54 -10.28
N TYR A 155 10.54 1.63 -10.45
CA TYR A 155 11.96 1.92 -10.36
C TYR A 155 12.45 2.28 -11.76
N VAL A 156 12.83 3.55 -11.93
CA VAL A 156 13.23 4.14 -13.19
C VAL A 156 14.74 4.29 -13.20
N VAL A 157 15.41 3.78 -14.24
CA VAL A 157 16.85 3.92 -14.45
C VAL A 157 17.05 4.54 -15.82
N SER A 158 17.73 5.69 -15.89
CA SER A 158 17.95 6.43 -17.15
C SER A 158 16.65 6.68 -17.95
N GLY A 159 15.56 7.01 -17.24
CA GLY A 159 14.26 7.31 -17.85
C GLY A 159 13.42 6.09 -18.23
N VAL A 160 13.92 4.86 -18.06
CA VAL A 160 13.18 3.63 -18.38
C VAL A 160 12.81 2.88 -17.10
N VAL A 161 11.58 2.38 -17.03
CA VAL A 161 11.14 1.51 -15.91
C VAL A 161 11.90 0.19 -15.98
N SER A 162 12.85 0.01 -15.06
CA SER A 162 13.61 -1.23 -14.87
C SER A 162 12.70 -2.33 -14.33
N HIS A 163 12.00 -2.04 -13.23
CA HIS A 163 11.04 -2.95 -12.61
C HIS A 163 10.01 -2.15 -11.82
N ARG A 164 8.94 -2.83 -11.39
CA ARG A 164 7.88 -2.24 -10.56
C ARG A 164 7.48 -3.15 -9.42
N ASN A 165 7.12 -2.55 -8.29
CA ASN A 165 6.40 -3.22 -7.22
C ASN A 165 4.94 -2.78 -7.27
N ILE A 166 4.02 -3.74 -7.19
CA ILE A 166 2.59 -3.48 -7.10
C ILE A 166 2.18 -3.50 -5.63
N VAL A 167 1.36 -2.54 -5.21
CA VAL A 167 0.83 -2.46 -3.85
C VAL A 167 -0.69 -2.36 -3.92
N ASN A 168 -1.36 -3.37 -3.39
CA ASN A 168 -2.81 -3.42 -3.23
C ASN A 168 -3.16 -2.98 -1.80
N VAL A 169 -3.80 -1.83 -1.67
CA VAL A 169 -4.30 -1.33 -0.38
C VAL A 169 -5.78 -1.64 -0.27
N HIS A 170 -6.12 -2.57 0.61
CA HIS A 170 -7.50 -2.87 0.96
C HIS A 170 -7.96 -1.89 2.04
N ILE A 171 -8.83 -0.97 1.66
CA ILE A 171 -9.35 0.10 2.49
C ILE A 171 -10.79 -0.24 2.89
N PHE A 172 -11.03 -0.39 4.18
CA PHE A 172 -12.36 -0.57 4.73
C PHE A 172 -12.84 0.71 5.39
N VAL A 173 -13.85 1.35 4.81
CA VAL A 173 -14.47 2.55 5.36
C VAL A 173 -15.64 2.12 6.25
N SER A 174 -15.60 2.52 7.52
CA SER A 174 -16.60 2.21 8.54
C SER A 174 -17.96 2.85 8.23
N GLU A 175 -19.07 2.18 8.56
CA GLU A 175 -20.41 2.82 8.57
C GLU A 175 -20.56 3.88 9.66
N PHE A 176 -19.77 3.77 10.73
CA PHE A 176 -19.77 4.70 11.85
C PHE A 176 -18.94 5.95 11.52
N TRP A 177 -19.51 7.09 11.89
CA TRP A 177 -18.87 8.41 11.81
C TRP A 177 -18.54 8.89 13.22
N PHE A 178 -17.50 9.72 13.34
CA PHE A 178 -17.03 10.29 14.60
C PHE A 178 -16.86 11.80 14.45
#